data_AF-A0A386WSF5-F1
#
_entry.id   AF-A0A386WSF5-F1
#
_cell.length_a   1.000
_cell.length_b   1.000
_cell.length_c   1.000
_cell.angle_alpha   90.00
_cell.angle_beta   90.00
_cell.angle_gamma   90.00
#
_symmetry.space_group_name_H-M   'P 1'
#
loop_
_entity.id
_entity.type
_entity.pdbx_description
1 polymer ?
#
loop_
_entity_poly.entity_id
_entity_poly.type
_entity_poly.pdbx_seq_one_letter_code
_entity_poly.pdbx_strand_id
1 'polypeptide(L)' 'MTDRMDQVITAAVRQGFSARQTRTGTWVFSKGITTLIIERTPRTSREWMYMINALRGAGLRFPPRGE' A
#
# COMPACT_ATOMS: atom_id res chain seq x y z
N MET A 1 -14.22 -6.17 -10.70
CA MET A 1 -14.11 -5.30 -9.50
C MET A 1 -12.66 -5.27 -9.10
N THR A 2 -11.92 -4.23 -9.48
CA THR A 2 -10.52 -4.09 -9.09
C THR A 2 -10.46 -3.83 -7.59
N ASP A 3 -9.95 -4.79 -6.84
CA ASP A 3 -9.80 -4.69 -5.40
C ASP A 3 -8.98 -3.44 -5.06
N ARG A 4 -9.45 -2.61 -4.13
CA ARG A 4 -8.77 -1.34 -3.77
C ARG A 4 -7.30 -1.57 -3.42
N MET A 5 -6.96 -2.77 -2.93
CA MET A 5 -5.59 -3.18 -2.66
C MET A 5 -4.75 -3.33 -3.92
N ASP A 6 -5.33 -3.87 -5.00
CA ASP A 6 -4.66 -4.04 -6.30
C ASP A 6 -4.26 -2.69 -6.91
N GLN A 7 -5.09 -1.66 -6.74
CA GLN A 7 -4.77 -0.30 -7.16
C GLN A 7 -3.57 0.27 -6.38
N VAL A 8 -3.51 0.00 -5.07
CA VAL A 8 -2.39 0.43 -4.23
C VAL A 8 -1.10 -0.29 -4.63
N ILE A 9 -1.18 -1.61 -4.82
CA ILE A 9 -0.06 -2.44 -5.27
C ILE A 9 0.46 -1.94 -6.63
N THR A 10 -0.44 -1.73 -7.58
CA THR A 10 -0.09 -1.22 -8.91
C THR A 10 0.59 0.15 -8.82
N ALA A 11 0.05 1.07 -8.02
CA ALA A 11 0.67 2.38 -7.81
C ALA A 11 2.04 2.29 -7.13
N ALA A 12 2.20 1.36 -6.18
CA ALA A 12 3.45 1.08 -5.48
C ALA A 12 4.52 0.55 -6.44
N VAL A 13 4.19 -0.46 -7.22
CA VAL A 13 5.09 -1.08 -8.20
C VAL A 13 5.53 -0.06 -9.26
N ARG A 14 4.61 0.76 -9.79
CA ARG A 14 4.94 1.84 -10.74
C ARG A 14 5.94 2.86 -10.19
N GLN A 15 6.05 2.98 -8.88
CA GLN A 15 6.95 3.92 -8.20
C GLN A 15 8.20 3.25 -7.61
N GLY A 16 8.45 1.99 -7.98
CA GLY A 16 9.64 1.24 -7.58
C GLY A 16 9.54 0.59 -6.19
N PHE A 17 8.33 0.46 -5.63
CA PHE A 17 8.13 -0.39 -4.47
C PHE A 17 7.93 -1.84 -4.90
N SER A 18 8.49 -2.77 -4.14
CA SER A 18 8.07 -4.16 -4.15
C SER A 18 6.89 -4.33 -3.21
N ALA A 19 5.83 -4.98 -3.67
CA ALA A 19 4.66 -5.32 -2.85
C ALA A 19 4.45 -6.84 -2.88
N ARG A 20 4.42 -7.48 -1.73
CA ARG A 20 4.16 -8.92 -1.61
C ARG A 20 3.21 -9.24 -0.47
N GLN A 21 2.43 -10.30 -0.62
CA GLN A 21 1.63 -10.87 0.46
C GLN A 21 2.33 -12.12 1.00
N THR A 22 2.38 -12.25 2.32
CA THR A 22 2.83 -13.48 2.98
C THR A 22 1.69 -14.51 3.05
N ARG A 23 2.03 -15.76 3.35
CA ARG A 23 1.05 -16.83 3.60
C ARG A 23 0.05 -16.52 4.72
N THR A 24 0.41 -15.65 5.67
CA THR A 24 -0.46 -15.22 6.77
C THR A 24 -1.40 -14.09 6.38
N GLY A 25 -1.35 -13.61 5.14
CA GLY A 25 -2.17 -12.49 4.66
C GLY A 25 -1.57 -11.11 4.94
N THR A 26 -0.35 -11.05 5.46
CA THR A 26 0.38 -9.81 5.74
C THR A 26 0.98 -9.24 4.46
N TRP A 27 0.81 -7.93 4.26
CA TRP A 27 1.38 -7.21 3.14
C TRP A 27 2.69 -6.56 3.52
N VAL A 28 3.70 -6.75 2.68
CA VAL A 28 5.01 -6.14 2.83
C VAL A 28 5.25 -5.26 1.61
N PHE A 29 5.44 -3.97 1.85
CA PHE A 29 5.86 -2.99 0.86
C PHE A 29 7.30 -2.58 1.14
N SER A 30 8.19 -2.64 0.17
CA SER A 30 9.59 -2.24 0.36
C SER A 30 10.12 -1.40 -0.79
N LYS A 31 10.94 -0.41 -0.47
CA LYS A 31 11.67 0.42 -1.44
C LYS A 31 12.97 0.90 -0.81
N GLY A 32 14.11 0.40 -1.33
CA GLY A 32 15.41 0.66 -0.74
C GLY A 32 15.47 0.18 0.71
N ILE A 33 15.79 1.08 1.65
CA ILE A 33 15.84 0.79 3.09
C ILE A 33 14.48 0.87 3.78
N THR A 34 13.46 1.40 3.11
CA THR A 34 12.12 1.57 3.70
C THR A 34 11.32 0.30 3.51
N THR A 35 10.86 -0.29 4.61
CA THR A 35 9.95 -1.44 4.61
C THR A 35 8.73 -1.12 5.45
N LEU A 36 7.55 -1.39 4.91
CA LEU A 36 6.26 -1.20 5.55
C LEU A 36 5.54 -2.55 5.63
N ILE A 37 5.09 -2.89 6.82
CA ILE A 37 4.43 -4.17 7.11
C ILE A 37 2.99 -3.85 7.52
N ILE A 38 2.03 -4.51 6.87
CA ILE A 38 0.61 -4.36 7.14
C ILE A 38 0.05 -5.75 7.41
N GLU A 39 -0.29 -6.02 8.66
CA GLU A 39 -0.64 -7.35 9.16
C GLU A 39 -1.74 -8.05 8.36
N ARG A 40 -2.69 -7.27 7.83
CA ARG A 40 -3.84 -7.75 7.04
C ARG A 40 -4.37 -6.66 6.10
N THR A 41 -5.12 -7.06 5.07
CA THR A 41 -5.85 -6.10 4.22
C THR A 41 -6.82 -5.26 5.07
N PRO A 42 -6.78 -3.91 4.97
CA PRO A 42 -7.71 -3.04 5.68
C PRO A 42 -9.17 -3.34 5.34
N ARG A 43 -10.04 -3.37 6.36
CA ARG A 43 -11.48 -3.61 6.18
C ARG A 43 -12.32 -2.34 6.34
N THR A 44 -11.82 -1.38 7.11
CA THR A 44 -12.51 -0.13 7.40
C THR A 44 -11.86 1.06 6.71
N SER A 45 -12.63 2.11 6.41
CA SER A 45 -12.11 3.36 5.83
C SER A 45 -10.98 3.97 6.66
N ARG A 46 -11.05 3.85 7.99
CA ARG A 46 -10.01 4.31 8.92
C ARG A 46 -8.71 3.53 8.74
N GLU A 47 -8.77 2.20 8.71
CA GLU A 47 -7.58 1.35 8.45
C GLU A 47 -6.98 1.66 7.06
N TRP A 48 -7.83 1.88 6.04
CA TRP A 48 -7.38 2.29 4.70
C TRP A 48 -6.64 3.64 4.72
N MET A 49 -7.16 4.63 5.45
CA MET A 49 -6.50 5.93 5.58
C MET A 49 -5.15 5.82 6.28
N TYR A 50 -5.06 5.06 7.38
CA TYR A 50 -3.79 4.84 8.08
C TYR A 50 -2.76 4.18 7.18
N MET A 51 -3.15 3.13 6.46
CA MET A 51 -2.27 2.47 5.49
C MET A 51 -1.79 3.43 4.39
N ILE A 52 -2.69 4.19 3.77
CA ILE A 52 -2.33 5.14 2.70
C ILE A 52 -1.38 6.22 3.23
N ASN A 53 -1.63 6.75 4.44
CA ASN A 53 -0.75 7.73 5.06
C ASN A 53 0.63 7.15 5.39
N ALA A 54 0.69 5.91 5.88
CA ALA A 54 1.95 5.23 6.17
C ALA A 54 2.76 5.00 4.88
N LEU A 55 2.11 4.55 3.81
CA LEU A 55 2.73 4.42 2.49
C LEU A 55 3.19 5.77 1.94
N ARG A 56 2.41 6.84 2.12
CA ARG A 56 2.81 8.20 1.73
C ARG A 56 4.04 8.69 2.50
N GLY A 57 4.10 8.42 3.80
CA GLY A 57 5.28 8.68 4.63
C GLY A 57 6.52 7.89 4.17
N ALA A 58 6.31 6.68 3.64
CA ALA A 58 7.36 5.87 3.01
C ALA A 58 7.77 6.38 1.60
N GLY A 59 7.15 7.45 1.09
CA GLY A 59 7.45 8.05 -0.20
C GLY A 59 6.56 7.58 -1.35
N LEU A 60 5.47 6.85 -1.07
CA LEU A 60 4.50 6.48 -2.09
C LEU A 60 3.60 7.67 -2.44
N ARG A 61 3.64 8.12 -3.68
CA ARG A 61 2.79 9.20 -4.17
C ARG A 61 1.54 8.62 -4.81
N PHE A 62 0.42 8.76 -4.13
CA PHE A 62 -0.86 8.52 -4.78
C PHE A 62 -1.22 9.75 -5.61
N PRO A 63 -1.76 9.61 -6.84
CA PRO A 63 -2.30 10.75 -7.54
C PRO A 63 -3.31 11.47 -6.63
N PRO A 64 -3.36 12.81 -6.62
CA PRO A 64 -4.48 13.49 -5.99
C PRO A 64 -5.75 12.87 -6.56
N ARG A 65 -6.74 12.59 -5.72
CA ARG A 65 -8.07 12.22 -6.22
C ARG A 65 -8.42 13.30 -7.23
N GLY A 66 -8.45 12.94 -8.52
CA GLY A 66 -8.95 13.83 -9.55
C GLY A 66 -10.34 14.27 -9.11
N GLU A 67 -10.55 15.57 -9.12
CA GLU A 67 -11.87 16.20 -8.99
C GLU A 67 -12.88 15.55 -9.94
#